data_AF-H2ZSX9-F1
#
_entry.id   AF-H2ZSX9-F1
#
_cell.length_a   1.000
_cell.length_b   1.000
_cell.length_c   1.000
_cell.angle_alpha   90.00
_cell.angle_beta   90.00
_cell.angle_gamma   90.00
#
_symmetry.space_group_name_H-M   'P 1'
#
loop_
_entity.id
_entity.type
_entity.pdbx_description
1 polymer ?
#
loop_
_entity_poly.entity_id
_entity_poly.type
_entity_poly.pdbx_seq_one_letter_code
_entity_poly.pdbx_strand_id
1 'polypeptide(L)'
;VHNIFPKKSTMWSLVFLKFFLYTATAGSQIGHLKCYNDYFHEMVCSWKVGLHVNCTSEFTLYFQRLLFPLPYNSCVPVNHNENGRLHCMCKIKIPQTVVNDNYSIEVHSNGSMLLKHSVIPAKTVKPRVPVSVSIHETKSKNFNLSWENNYPEEHFLQGYLMYEISYQKKGDPEQHTYTHIYMQLTHYEILRSVLTTECDYVA
;
A
#
# COMPACT_ATOMS: atom_id res chain seq x y z
N VAL A 1 70.45 -41.35 48.58
CA VAL A 1 69.19 -41.32 49.36
C VAL A 1 68.14 -40.59 48.54
N HIS A 2 67.04 -41.29 48.27
CA HIS A 2 65.76 -40.90 47.67
C HIS A 2 65.66 -40.25 46.27
N ASN A 3 65.07 -41.06 45.36
CA ASN A 3 64.30 -40.69 44.16
C ASN A 3 63.26 -39.59 44.42
N ILE A 4 62.90 -38.82 43.38
CA ILE A 4 61.51 -38.54 42.97
C ILE A 4 61.53 -38.18 41.46
N PHE A 5 60.86 -38.99 40.63
CA PHE A 5 60.26 -38.57 39.36
C PHE A 5 58.80 -38.17 39.64
N PRO A 6 58.20 -37.30 38.81
CA PRO A 6 57.14 -37.82 37.93
C PRO A 6 57.24 -37.23 36.51
N LYS A 7 57.30 -38.07 35.47
CA LYS A 7 56.16 -38.55 34.65
C LYS A 7 55.32 -37.44 34.00
N LYS A 8 55.52 -37.28 32.69
CA LYS A 8 54.62 -36.59 31.75
C LYS A 8 53.22 -37.21 31.81
N SER A 9 52.18 -36.38 31.93
CA SER A 9 50.79 -36.76 31.66
C SER A 9 50.22 -35.79 30.64
N THR A 10 49.99 -36.31 29.44
CA THR A 10 49.36 -35.66 28.30
C THR A 10 47.92 -35.24 28.62
N MET A 11 47.64 -33.94 28.49
CA MET A 11 46.32 -33.34 28.61
C MET A 11 45.51 -33.62 27.34
N TRP A 12 44.52 -34.51 27.42
CA TRP A 12 43.49 -34.64 26.37
C TRP A 12 42.29 -33.77 26.77
N SER A 13 42.24 -32.54 26.26
CA SER A 13 41.06 -31.69 26.38
C SER A 13 40.09 -32.04 25.26
N LEU A 14 39.04 -32.79 25.57
CA LEU A 14 37.88 -32.99 24.70
C LEU A 14 37.06 -31.70 24.69
N VAL A 15 37.25 -30.87 23.67
CA VAL A 15 36.40 -29.69 23.42
C VAL A 15 35.14 -30.18 22.71
N PHE A 16 34.04 -30.31 23.45
CA PHE A 16 32.72 -30.50 22.86
C PHE A 16 32.24 -29.16 22.28
N LEU A 17 32.42 -28.95 20.98
CA LEU A 17 31.72 -27.89 20.26
C LEU A 17 30.22 -28.27 20.22
N LYS A 18 29.45 -27.77 21.20
CA LYS A 18 27.99 -27.74 21.08
C LYS A 18 27.64 -26.74 19.99
N PHE A 19 27.53 -27.23 18.76
CA PHE A 19 26.78 -26.54 17.73
C PHE A 19 25.32 -26.50 18.19
N PHE A 20 24.94 -25.40 18.84
CA PHE A 20 23.54 -25.02 18.87
C PHE A 20 23.14 -24.77 17.43
N LEU A 21 22.51 -25.76 16.81
CA LEU A 21 21.63 -25.53 15.67
C LEU A 21 20.53 -24.62 16.20
N TYR A 22 20.73 -23.31 16.08
CA TYR A 22 19.63 -22.37 16.09
C TYR A 22 18.80 -22.74 14.86
N THR A 23 17.77 -23.56 15.05
CA THR A 23 16.64 -23.54 14.14
C THR A 23 16.09 -22.13 14.25
N ALA A 24 16.45 -21.27 13.30
CA ALA A 24 15.69 -20.07 13.05
C ALA A 24 14.29 -20.56 12.71
N THR A 25 13.39 -20.57 13.70
CA THR A 25 11.98 -20.54 13.39
C THR A 25 11.82 -19.32 12.51
N ALA A 26 11.44 -19.54 11.26
CA ALA A 26 11.08 -18.47 10.36
C ALA A 26 9.83 -17.82 10.96
N GLY A 27 10.01 -16.97 11.97
CA GLY A 27 9.01 -16.00 12.37
C GLY A 27 8.70 -15.25 11.09
N SER A 28 7.49 -15.45 10.57
CA SER A 28 6.99 -14.79 9.37
C SER A 28 7.28 -13.30 9.54
N GLN A 29 8.36 -12.81 8.92
CA GLN A 29 8.70 -11.39 8.97
C GLN A 29 7.62 -10.67 8.16
N ILE A 30 6.60 -10.20 8.88
CA ILE A 30 5.61 -9.28 8.34
C ILE A 30 6.39 -8.03 7.91
N GLY A 31 6.30 -7.71 6.63
CA GLY A 31 6.89 -6.48 6.10
C GLY A 31 6.17 -5.23 6.62
N HIS A 32 6.60 -4.05 6.17
CA HIS A 32 5.97 -2.78 6.56
C HIS A 32 4.47 -2.75 6.18
N LEU A 33 3.60 -2.79 7.19
CA LEU A 33 2.17 -2.53 7.05
C LEU A 33 1.94 -1.11 6.56
N LYS A 34 1.11 -0.97 5.54
CA LYS A 34 0.67 0.31 5.00
C LYS A 34 -0.85 0.31 4.92
N CYS A 35 -1.46 1.41 5.34
CA CYS A 35 -2.88 1.63 5.15
C CYS A 35 -3.06 2.92 4.36
N TYR A 36 -3.94 2.86 3.35
CA TYR A 36 -4.38 4.00 2.58
C TYR A 36 -5.90 4.06 2.62
N ASN A 37 -6.47 5.25 2.52
CA ASN A 37 -7.91 5.41 2.58
C ASN A 37 -8.40 6.37 1.50
N ASP A 38 -9.65 6.17 1.07
CA ASP A 38 -10.33 7.07 0.14
C ASP A 38 -10.90 8.31 0.84
N TYR A 39 -10.70 8.46 2.15
CA TYR A 39 -11.20 9.53 3.00
C TYR A 39 -12.74 9.68 3.00
N PHE A 40 -13.45 8.63 2.57
CA PHE A 40 -14.89 8.60 2.49
C PHE A 40 -15.47 7.40 3.23
N HIS A 41 -15.22 6.17 2.73
CA HIS A 41 -15.82 4.96 3.32
C HIS A 41 -14.91 3.73 3.30
N GLU A 42 -13.71 3.79 2.72
CA GLU A 42 -12.83 2.63 2.59
C GLU A 42 -11.40 2.95 2.99
N MET A 43 -10.84 2.10 3.85
CA MET A 43 -9.40 2.02 4.12
C MET A 43 -8.89 0.64 3.71
N VAL A 44 -7.80 0.61 2.95
CA VAL A 44 -7.13 -0.61 2.54
C VAL A 44 -5.80 -0.70 3.26
N CYS A 45 -5.65 -1.72 4.09
CA CYS A 45 -4.40 -2.04 4.77
C CYS A 45 -3.74 -3.24 4.08
N SER A 46 -2.43 -3.17 3.85
CA SER A 46 -1.67 -4.26 3.24
C SER A 46 -0.26 -4.37 3.80
N TRP A 47 0.28 -5.58 3.83
CA TRP A 47 1.64 -5.87 4.25
C TRP A 47 2.23 -7.01 3.43
N LYS A 48 3.53 -6.94 3.18
CA LYS A 48 4.27 -7.97 2.43
C LYS A 48 4.43 -9.22 3.29
N VAL A 49 4.31 -10.39 2.65
CA VAL A 49 4.51 -11.70 3.28
C VAL A 49 5.42 -12.60 2.42
N GLY A 50 5.81 -13.75 2.97
CA GLY A 50 6.55 -14.78 2.21
C GLY A 50 5.69 -15.43 1.12
N LEU A 51 6.33 -15.98 0.09
CA LEU A 51 5.68 -16.47 -1.14
C LEU A 51 4.61 -17.56 -0.95
N HIS A 52 4.63 -18.29 0.16
CA HIS A 52 3.74 -19.44 0.41
C HIS A 52 2.78 -19.21 1.57
N VAL A 53 2.61 -17.96 2.00
CA VAL A 53 1.74 -17.60 3.12
C VAL A 53 0.29 -17.51 2.66
N ASN A 54 -0.62 -18.21 3.34
CA ASN A 54 -2.05 -18.05 3.15
C ASN A 54 -2.59 -17.01 4.14
N CYS A 55 -2.93 -15.82 3.64
CA CYS A 55 -3.30 -14.70 4.50
C CYS A 55 -4.54 -14.98 5.36
N THR A 56 -5.50 -15.69 4.77
CA THR A 56 -6.81 -15.95 5.37
C THR A 56 -6.73 -16.92 6.55
N SER A 57 -5.81 -17.90 6.50
CA SER A 57 -5.59 -18.83 7.61
C SER A 57 -4.59 -18.32 8.64
N GLU A 58 -3.61 -17.53 8.22
CA GLU A 58 -2.48 -17.15 9.07
C GLU A 58 -2.72 -15.88 9.91
N PHE A 59 -3.58 -14.97 9.43
CA PHE A 59 -3.70 -13.64 10.03
C PHE A 59 -5.14 -13.23 10.30
N THR A 60 -5.29 -12.35 11.29
CA THR A 60 -6.47 -11.51 11.47
C THR A 60 -6.00 -10.09 11.74
N LEU A 61 -6.58 -9.13 11.02
CA LEU A 61 -6.34 -7.72 11.28
C LEU A 61 -7.47 -7.18 12.15
N TYR A 62 -7.12 -6.57 13.26
CA TYR A 62 -8.06 -5.82 14.09
C TYR A 62 -7.84 -4.33 13.93
N PHE A 63 -8.93 -3.58 14.03
CA PHE A 63 -8.88 -2.13 13.93
C PHE A 63 -9.82 -1.47 14.92
N GLN A 64 -9.39 -0.32 15.43
CA GLN A 64 -10.17 0.50 16.34
C GLN A 64 -9.98 1.97 16.00
N ARG A 65 -11.10 2.67 15.85
CA ARG A 65 -11.10 4.14 15.81
C ARG A 65 -10.85 4.67 17.21
N LEU A 66 -9.86 5.55 17.38
CA LEU A 66 -9.46 6.06 18.69
C LEU A 66 -10.26 7.30 19.10
N LEU A 67 -10.63 8.15 18.13
CA LEU A 67 -11.49 9.29 18.35
C LEU A 67 -12.96 8.87 18.14
N PHE A 68 -13.87 9.20 19.07
CA PHE A 68 -15.25 8.69 19.08
C PHE A 68 -15.31 7.17 18.84
N PRO A 69 -14.80 6.38 19.80
CA PRO A 69 -14.52 4.96 19.58
C PRO A 69 -15.73 4.19 19.07
N LEU A 70 -15.55 3.54 17.93
CA LEU A 70 -16.46 2.50 17.44
C LEU A 70 -16.07 1.16 18.06
N PRO A 71 -16.99 0.16 18.05
CA PRO A 71 -16.67 -1.19 18.49
C PRO A 71 -15.41 -1.71 17.80
N TYR A 72 -14.58 -2.38 18.57
CA TYR A 72 -13.41 -3.08 18.08
C TYR A 72 -13.86 -4.09 17.01
N ASN A 73 -13.29 -4.01 15.82
CA ASN A 73 -13.73 -4.81 14.69
C ASN A 73 -12.53 -5.45 13.99
N SER A 74 -12.79 -6.43 13.13
CA SER A 74 -11.76 -7.23 12.50
C SER A 74 -11.99 -7.39 11.00
N CYS A 75 -10.93 -7.72 10.31
CA CYS A 75 -10.92 -8.08 8.91
C CYS A 75 -10.04 -9.31 8.74
N VAL A 76 -10.55 -10.28 7.98
CA VAL A 76 -9.77 -11.45 7.56
C VAL A 76 -9.06 -11.06 6.26
N PRO A 77 -7.72 -11.00 6.25
CA PRO A 77 -7.00 -10.57 5.06
C PRO A 77 -6.99 -11.65 3.98
N VAL A 78 -6.88 -11.19 2.74
CA VAL A 78 -6.77 -12.04 1.55
C VAL A 78 -5.41 -11.84 0.88
N ASN A 79 -4.95 -12.89 0.21
CA ASN A 79 -3.76 -12.81 -0.63
C ASN A 79 -3.97 -11.83 -1.79
N HIS A 80 -3.02 -10.94 -1.99
CA HIS A 80 -3.00 -9.95 -3.06
C HIS A 80 -1.62 -9.92 -3.69
N ASN A 81 -1.54 -10.02 -5.03
CA ASN A 81 -0.28 -9.88 -5.75
C ASN A 81 -0.14 -8.45 -6.26
N GLU A 82 0.91 -7.76 -5.82
CA GLU A 82 1.27 -6.43 -6.28
C GLU A 82 2.69 -6.47 -6.86
N ASN A 83 2.83 -6.21 -8.16
CA ASN A 83 4.12 -6.20 -8.86
C ASN A 83 4.97 -7.47 -8.63
N GLY A 84 4.32 -8.65 -8.70
CA GLY A 84 4.97 -9.95 -8.50
C GLY A 84 5.37 -10.27 -7.06
N ARG A 85 4.92 -9.46 -6.09
CA ARG A 85 5.13 -9.71 -4.65
C ARG A 85 3.79 -10.05 -3.99
N LEU A 86 3.84 -11.02 -3.08
CA LEU A 86 2.67 -11.43 -2.30
C LEU A 86 2.49 -10.52 -1.09
N HIS A 87 1.28 -9.99 -0.96
CA HIS A 87 0.82 -9.18 0.15
C HIS A 87 -0.42 -9.82 0.77
N CYS A 88 -0.61 -9.59 2.06
CA CYS A 88 -1.92 -9.73 2.68
C CYS A 88 -2.60 -8.38 2.65
N MET A 89 -3.89 -8.37 2.33
CA MET A 89 -4.68 -7.14 2.18
C MET A 89 -6.02 -7.27 2.89
N CYS A 90 -6.42 -6.19 3.55
CA CYS A 90 -7.70 -6.02 4.20
C CYS A 90 -8.38 -4.75 3.70
N LYS A 91 -9.64 -4.88 3.27
CA LYS A 91 -10.50 -3.73 2.97
C LYS A 91 -11.43 -3.50 4.15
N ILE A 92 -11.31 -2.32 4.75
CA ILE A 92 -12.00 -1.93 5.97
C ILE A 92 -13.00 -0.84 5.61
N LYS A 93 -14.26 -1.01 6.02
CA LYS A 93 -15.24 0.07 5.95
C LYS A 93 -15.05 1.01 7.12
N ILE A 94 -14.82 2.28 6.82
CA ILE A 94 -14.68 3.35 7.80
C ILE A 94 -15.88 4.28 7.68
N PRO A 95 -16.37 4.89 8.78
CA PRO A 95 -17.29 6.00 8.68
C PRO A 95 -16.62 7.18 7.97
N GLN A 96 -17.41 8.19 7.60
CA GLN A 96 -16.85 9.47 7.15
C GLN A 96 -15.80 9.97 8.16
N THR A 97 -14.58 10.10 7.69
CA THR A 97 -13.42 10.44 8.52
C THR A 97 -13.38 11.94 8.78
N VAL A 98 -13.18 12.31 10.04
CA VAL A 98 -12.86 13.70 10.41
C VAL A 98 -11.34 13.91 10.36
N VAL A 99 -10.90 15.16 10.16
CA VAL A 99 -9.47 15.50 9.95
C VAL A 99 -8.55 14.97 11.06
N ASN A 100 -9.02 14.98 12.31
CA ASN A 100 -8.24 14.58 13.48
C ASN A 100 -8.46 13.10 13.89
N ASP A 101 -9.05 12.30 13.01
CA ASP A 101 -9.29 10.89 13.30
C ASP A 101 -7.99 10.07 13.34
N ASN A 102 -8.00 8.98 14.08
CA ASN A 102 -6.86 8.08 14.18
C ASN A 102 -7.33 6.65 14.44
N TYR A 103 -6.70 5.68 13.78
CA TYR A 103 -7.02 4.27 13.88
C TYR A 103 -5.82 3.50 14.44
N SER A 104 -6.06 2.65 15.43
CA SER A 104 -5.13 1.61 15.84
C SER A 104 -5.40 0.37 15.00
N ILE A 105 -4.38 -0.11 14.29
CA ILE A 105 -4.41 -1.32 13.48
C ILE A 105 -3.48 -2.36 14.12
N GLU A 106 -3.97 -3.57 14.32
CA GLU A 106 -3.22 -4.66 14.93
C GLU A 106 -3.30 -5.90 14.04
N VAL A 107 -2.15 -6.47 13.68
CA VAL A 107 -2.10 -7.74 12.93
C VAL A 107 -1.73 -8.85 13.89
N HIS A 108 -2.59 -9.85 13.96
CA HIS A 108 -2.44 -11.02 14.82
C HIS A 108 -2.23 -12.28 13.97
N SER A 109 -1.47 -13.23 14.51
CA SER A 109 -1.31 -14.58 13.96
C SER A 109 -1.30 -15.58 15.11
N ASN A 110 -2.04 -16.68 14.96
CA ASN A 110 -2.15 -17.72 15.99
C ASN A 110 -2.44 -17.16 17.41
N GLY A 111 -3.32 -16.15 17.49
CA GLY A 111 -3.71 -15.49 18.74
C GLY A 111 -2.68 -14.52 19.33
N SER A 112 -1.52 -14.35 18.71
CA SER A 112 -0.48 -13.41 19.15
C SER A 112 -0.44 -12.15 18.28
N MET A 113 -0.34 -10.98 18.90
CA MET A 113 -0.15 -9.72 18.18
C MET A 113 1.28 -9.66 17.63
N LEU A 114 1.40 -9.54 16.31
CA LEU A 114 2.69 -9.44 15.63
C LEU A 114 3.10 -8.00 15.36
N LEU A 115 2.11 -7.14 15.10
CA LEU A 115 2.34 -5.73 14.75
C LEU A 115 1.19 -4.87 15.24
N LYS A 116 1.53 -3.65 15.67
CA LYS A 116 0.59 -2.57 15.94
C LYS A 116 1.02 -1.30 15.20
N HIS A 117 0.08 -0.61 14.58
CA HIS A 117 0.32 0.59 13.79
C HIS A 117 -0.79 1.62 14.01
N SER A 118 -0.43 2.90 14.06
CA SER A 118 -1.38 4.01 14.14
C SER A 118 -1.52 4.67 12.77
N VAL A 119 -2.76 4.85 12.31
CA VAL A 119 -3.08 5.42 11.00
C VAL A 119 -3.89 6.68 11.20
N ILE A 120 -3.34 7.82 10.77
CA ILE A 120 -4.05 9.09 10.65
C ILE A 120 -4.63 9.15 9.23
N PRO A 121 -5.95 9.05 9.02
CA PRO A 121 -6.54 8.96 7.68
C PRO A 121 -6.16 10.15 6.79
N ALA A 122 -6.17 11.37 7.34
CA ALA A 122 -5.84 12.59 6.60
C ALA A 122 -4.40 12.62 6.04
N LYS A 123 -3.48 11.80 6.58
CA LYS A 123 -2.08 11.71 6.12
C LYS A 123 -1.82 10.55 5.16
N THR A 124 -2.80 9.69 4.95
CA THR A 124 -2.69 8.45 4.16
C THR A 124 -3.76 8.36 3.09
N VAL A 125 -4.28 9.51 2.65
CA VAL A 125 -5.31 9.59 1.64
C VAL A 125 -4.74 9.15 0.28
N LYS A 126 -5.42 8.17 -0.32
CA LYS A 126 -5.29 7.83 -1.73
C LYS A 126 -6.66 8.09 -2.36
N PRO A 127 -6.85 9.24 -3.05
CA PRO A 127 -8.14 9.59 -3.62
C PRO A 127 -8.69 8.50 -4.54
N ARG A 128 -10.01 8.49 -4.71
CA ARG A 128 -10.66 7.62 -5.69
C ARG A 128 -10.15 7.93 -7.08
N VAL A 129 -9.93 6.87 -7.85
CA VAL A 129 -9.57 7.00 -9.26
C VAL A 129 -10.73 7.69 -9.98
N PRO A 130 -10.44 8.68 -10.86
CA PRO A 130 -11.46 9.29 -11.72
C PRO A 130 -12.19 8.22 -12.55
N VAL A 131 -13.47 8.45 -12.82
CA VAL A 131 -14.30 7.54 -13.63
C VAL A 131 -14.81 8.25 -14.87
N SER A 132 -15.41 7.48 -15.80
CA SER A 132 -16.07 8.03 -16.99
C SER A 132 -15.16 8.90 -17.87
N VAL A 133 -13.88 8.52 -17.96
CA VAL A 133 -12.90 9.22 -18.78
C VAL A 133 -13.30 9.12 -20.24
N SER A 134 -13.44 10.27 -20.90
CA SER A 134 -13.97 10.41 -22.25
C SER A 134 -13.19 11.47 -23.03
N ILE A 135 -13.01 11.23 -24.33
CA ILE A 135 -12.30 12.15 -25.24
C ILE A 135 -13.19 12.41 -26.46
N HIS A 136 -13.40 13.69 -26.76
CA HIS A 136 -14.20 14.11 -27.91
C HIS A 136 -13.51 15.23 -28.69
N GLU A 137 -13.53 15.16 -30.02
CA GLU A 137 -13.04 16.24 -30.87
C GLU A 137 -14.01 17.43 -30.85
N THR A 138 -13.49 18.63 -30.64
CA THR A 138 -14.27 19.86 -30.61
C THR A 138 -14.44 20.44 -32.02
N LYS A 139 -15.32 21.43 -32.17
CA LYS A 139 -15.50 22.15 -33.45
C LYS A 139 -14.22 22.83 -33.94
N SER A 140 -13.33 23.22 -33.02
CA SER A 140 -12.02 23.82 -33.31
C SER A 140 -10.94 22.79 -33.63
N LYS A 141 -11.27 21.50 -33.78
CA LYS A 141 -10.33 20.39 -34.04
C LYS A 141 -9.38 20.07 -32.89
N ASN A 142 -9.60 20.67 -31.72
CA ASN A 142 -8.95 20.28 -30.47
C ASN A 142 -9.64 19.04 -29.88
N PHE A 143 -9.11 18.51 -28.77
CA PHE A 143 -9.69 17.38 -28.07
C PHE A 143 -10.08 17.78 -26.65
N ASN A 144 -11.34 17.60 -26.30
CA ASN A 144 -11.82 17.77 -24.94
C ASN A 144 -11.76 16.42 -24.22
N LEU A 145 -10.93 16.34 -23.19
CA LEU A 145 -10.83 15.22 -22.25
C LEU A 145 -11.67 15.57 -21.03
N SER A 146 -12.60 14.70 -20.65
CA SER A 146 -13.45 14.89 -19.46
C SER A 146 -13.55 13.62 -18.63
N TRP A 147 -13.74 13.78 -17.33
CA TRP A 147 -13.89 12.72 -16.35
C TRP A 147 -14.93 13.11 -15.30
N GLU A 148 -15.26 12.18 -14.41
CA GLU A 148 -16.16 12.44 -13.29
C GLU A 148 -15.42 12.37 -11.96
N ASN A 149 -15.82 13.27 -11.05
CA ASN A 149 -15.38 13.22 -9.67
C ASN A 149 -16.21 12.16 -8.91
N ASN A 150 -15.54 11.15 -8.36
CA ASN A 150 -16.18 9.99 -7.74
C ASN A 150 -16.44 10.17 -6.22
N TYR A 151 -16.60 11.43 -5.80
CA TYR A 151 -17.07 11.81 -4.48
C TYR A 151 -18.43 12.52 -4.61
N PRO A 152 -19.35 12.32 -3.64
CA PRO A 152 -20.59 13.09 -3.59
C PRO A 152 -20.33 14.60 -3.54
N GLU A 153 -21.27 15.40 -4.06
CA GLU A 153 -21.12 16.85 -4.17
C GLU A 153 -20.88 17.53 -2.80
N GLU A 154 -21.51 17.01 -1.75
CA GLU A 154 -21.39 17.48 -0.38
C GLU A 154 -20.12 17.02 0.34
N HIS A 155 -19.34 16.13 -0.28
CA HIS A 155 -18.15 15.56 0.35
C HIS A 155 -17.02 16.59 0.41
N PHE A 156 -16.32 16.64 1.56
CA PHE A 156 -15.23 17.60 1.77
C PHE A 156 -14.19 17.59 0.65
N LEU A 157 -13.76 16.41 0.17
CA LEU A 157 -12.74 16.33 -0.88
C LEU A 157 -13.18 16.89 -2.24
N GLN A 158 -14.48 17.13 -2.48
CA GLN A 158 -14.96 17.62 -3.78
C GLN A 158 -14.22 18.87 -4.25
N GLY A 159 -13.91 19.77 -3.32
CA GLY A 159 -13.19 21.01 -3.59
C GLY A 159 -11.66 20.95 -3.46
N TYR A 160 -11.06 19.81 -3.14
CA TYR A 160 -9.61 19.71 -2.87
C TYR A 160 -8.89 18.74 -3.78
N LEU A 161 -9.60 18.05 -4.68
CA LEU A 161 -8.96 17.19 -5.66
C LEU A 161 -8.27 18.01 -6.75
N MET A 162 -7.11 17.50 -7.15
CA MET A 162 -6.33 17.97 -8.28
C MET A 162 -6.06 16.78 -9.17
N TYR A 163 -6.04 17.01 -10.49
CA TYR A 163 -5.92 15.96 -11.48
C TYR A 163 -4.63 16.14 -12.28
N GLU A 164 -3.92 15.03 -12.46
CA GLU A 164 -2.78 14.92 -13.35
C GLU A 164 -3.24 14.22 -14.63
N ILE A 165 -2.96 14.84 -15.77
CA ILE A 165 -3.26 14.27 -17.08
C ILE A 165 -1.95 13.93 -17.76
N SER A 166 -1.83 12.70 -18.22
CA SER A 166 -0.75 12.26 -19.10
C SER A 166 -1.34 11.82 -20.43
N TYR A 167 -0.71 12.21 -21.52
CA TYR A 167 -1.00 11.63 -22.83
C TYR A 167 0.31 11.45 -23.61
N GLN A 168 0.33 10.44 -24.46
CA GLN A 168 1.51 10.05 -25.22
C GLN A 168 1.15 9.56 -26.60
N LYS A 169 2.09 9.66 -27.53
CA LYS A 169 1.93 9.07 -28.85
C LYS A 169 1.93 7.55 -28.74
N LYS A 170 0.97 6.92 -29.42
CA LYS A 170 0.86 5.46 -29.44
C LYS A 170 2.10 4.86 -30.10
N GLY A 171 2.73 3.90 -29.43
CA GLY A 171 3.95 3.24 -29.91
C GLY A 171 5.25 3.99 -29.63
N ASP A 172 5.19 5.15 -28.97
CA ASP A 172 6.37 5.89 -28.54
C ASP A 172 6.34 6.10 -27.01
N PRO A 173 6.88 5.14 -26.22
CA PRO A 173 6.91 5.25 -24.78
C PRO A 173 7.93 6.28 -24.26
N GLU A 174 8.71 6.96 -25.12
CA GLU A 174 9.66 7.98 -24.66
C GLU A 174 9.05 9.40 -24.73
N GLN A 175 7.96 9.60 -25.49
CA GLN A 175 7.25 10.89 -25.59
C GLN A 175 6.03 10.97 -24.66
N HIS A 176 6.27 10.97 -23.35
CA HIS A 176 5.23 11.27 -22.37
C HIS A 176 5.06 12.78 -22.21
N THR A 177 3.87 13.31 -22.49
CA THR A 177 3.51 14.68 -22.11
C THR A 177 2.71 14.63 -20.82
N TYR A 178 3.25 15.25 -19.77
CA TYR A 178 2.58 15.41 -18.48
C TYR A 178 2.02 16.83 -18.39
N THR A 179 0.73 16.94 -18.12
CA THR A 179 0.07 18.20 -17.80
C THR A 179 -0.60 18.09 -16.44
N HIS A 180 -0.09 18.86 -15.49
CA HIS A 180 -0.74 19.01 -14.19
C HIS A 180 -1.82 20.08 -14.30
N ILE A 181 -3.06 19.72 -13.97
CA ILE A 181 -4.16 20.67 -13.93
C ILE A 181 -4.44 21.01 -12.49
N TYR A 182 -4.04 22.22 -12.13
CA TYR A 182 -4.20 22.77 -10.79
C TYR A 182 -5.60 23.37 -10.62
N MET A 183 -6.68 22.61 -10.85
CA MET A 183 -8.05 23.12 -10.67
C MET A 183 -9.06 21.99 -10.36
N GLN A 184 -10.19 22.37 -9.75
CA GLN A 184 -11.38 21.52 -9.52
C GLN A 184 -12.15 21.18 -10.82
N LEU A 185 -11.58 21.44 -11.99
CA LEU A 185 -12.22 21.12 -13.26
C LEU A 185 -12.16 19.62 -13.51
N THR A 186 -13.22 19.10 -14.10
CA THR A 186 -13.31 17.70 -14.53
C THR A 186 -13.20 17.58 -16.05
N HIS A 187 -12.55 18.55 -16.69
CA HIS A 187 -12.26 18.54 -18.12
C HIS A 187 -10.98 19.32 -18.44
N TYR A 188 -10.41 19.03 -19.61
CA TYR A 188 -9.23 19.67 -20.16
C TYR A 188 -9.25 19.65 -21.68
N GLU A 189 -8.93 20.79 -22.31
CA GLU A 189 -8.78 20.88 -23.76
C GLU A 189 -7.32 20.66 -24.14
N ILE A 190 -7.04 19.56 -24.84
CA ILE A 190 -5.76 19.29 -25.49
C ILE A 190 -5.79 19.99 -26.85
N LEU A 191 -4.92 20.99 -27.01
CA LEU A 191 -4.81 21.75 -28.25
C LEU A 191 -4.25 20.89 -29.37
N ARG A 192 -4.85 20.97 -30.57
CA ARG A 192 -4.33 20.24 -31.74
C ARG A 192 -2.89 20.63 -32.08
N SER A 193 -2.52 21.88 -31.80
CA SER A 193 -1.19 22.43 -32.09
C SER A 193 -0.05 21.80 -31.29
N VAL A 194 -0.35 21.15 -30.15
CA VAL A 194 0.66 20.44 -29.35
C VAL A 194 0.79 18.97 -29.75
N LEU A 195 -0.06 18.49 -30.67
CA LEU A 195 -0.07 17.11 -31.15
C LEU A 195 0.59 17.02 -32.53
N THR A 196 1.29 15.92 -32.77
CA THR A 196 1.83 15.61 -34.09
C THR A 196 0.69 15.14 -35.00
N THR A 197 0.66 15.66 -36.22
CA THR A 197 -0.33 15.27 -37.23
C THR A 197 -0.23 13.78 -37.58
N GLU A 198 -1.36 13.17 -37.92
CA GLU A 198 -1.46 11.76 -38.37
C GLU A 198 -0.92 10.71 -37.37
N CYS A 199 -0.89 11.07 -36.08
CA CYS A 199 -0.48 10.17 -35.01
C CYS A 199 -1.67 9.82 -34.10
N ASP A 200 -1.73 8.56 -33.70
CA ASP A 200 -2.62 8.12 -32.63
C ASP A 200 -2.00 8.47 -31.26
N TYR A 201 -2.84 8.87 -30.32
CA TYR A 201 -2.45 9.15 -28.93
C TYR A 201 -3.25 8.29 -27.95
N VAL A 202 -2.66 8.03 -26.79
CA VAL A 202 -3.31 7.40 -25.63
C VAL A 202 -3.17 8.32 -24.43
N ALA A 203 -4.22 8.37 -23.61
CA ALA A 203 -4.30 9.16 -22.39
C ALA A 203 -4.87 8.31 -21.25
#